data_AF-A0AAW8ALJ7-F1
#
_entry.id   AF-A0AAW8ALJ7-F1
#
_cell.length_a   1.000
_cell.length_b   1.000
_cell.length_c   1.000
_cell.angle_alpha   90.00
_cell.angle_beta   90.00
_cell.angle_gamma   90.00
#
_symmetry.space_group_name_H-M   'P 1'
#
loop_
_entity.id
_entity.type
_entity.pdbx_description
1 polymer ?
#
loop_
_entity_poly.entity_id
_entity_poly.type
_entity_poly.pdbx_seq_one_letter_code
_entity_poly.pdbx_strand_id
1 'polypeptide(L)' 'DTLKIFEGIAATGTPLFVAGASTALVGQSFTAADASGCLTFQWISDASDVDAGWSALITTGPNAGSDASYSVCSDAP' A
#
# COMPACT_ATOMS: atom_id res chain seq x y z
N ASP A 1 5.62 -0.59 13.42
CA ASP A 1 4.78 -0.58 12.20
C ASP A 1 5.29 -1.39 11.00
N THR A 2 4.40 -1.82 10.09
CA THR A 2 4.74 -2.60 8.88
C THR A 2 3.77 -2.37 7.70
N LEU A 3 4.31 -2.14 6.50
CA LEU A 3 3.60 -2.14 5.22
C LEU A 3 3.79 -3.48 4.51
N LYS A 4 2.69 -4.06 4.03
CA LYS A 4 2.69 -5.24 3.16
C LYS A 4 1.95 -4.94 1.86
N ILE A 5 2.48 -5.44 0.75
CA ILE A 5 1.86 -5.34 -0.57
C ILE A 5 1.58 -6.76 -1.06
N PHE A 6 0.36 -7.02 -1.48
CA PHE A 6 -0.11 -8.32 -2.00
C PHE A 6 -0.55 -8.18 -3.45
N GLU A 7 -0.39 -9.26 -4.22
CA GLU A 7 -1.09 -9.41 -5.50
C GLU A 7 -2.58 -9.60 -5.27
N GLY A 8 -3.36 -9.02 -6.16
CA GLY A 8 -4.78 -9.22 -6.24
C GLY A 8 -5.61 -8.40 -5.25
N ILE A 9 -6.86 -8.82 -5.12
CA ILE A 9 -7.93 -8.09 -4.42
C ILE A 9 -7.98 -8.34 -2.90
N ALA A 10 -7.08 -9.16 -2.35
CA ALA A 10 -7.10 -9.53 -0.94
C ALA A 10 -5.69 -9.64 -0.34
N ALA A 11 -5.56 -9.26 0.94
CA ALA A 11 -4.34 -9.40 1.72
C ALA A 11 -4.15 -10.85 2.22
N THR A 12 -4.14 -11.80 1.29
CA THR A 12 -4.05 -13.25 1.57
C THR A 12 -2.82 -13.85 0.89
N GLY A 13 -2.20 -14.84 1.53
CA GLY A 13 -1.03 -15.53 0.98
C GLY A 13 0.29 -14.79 1.25
N THR A 14 1.28 -15.02 0.39
CA THR A 14 2.62 -14.41 0.52
C THR A 14 2.63 -13.00 -0.05
N PRO A 15 3.05 -11.97 0.72
CA PRO A 15 3.20 -10.62 0.19
C PRO A 15 4.25 -10.55 -0.92
N LEU A 16 4.01 -9.71 -1.93
CA LEU A 16 5.04 -9.27 -2.87
C LEU A 16 6.17 -8.50 -2.18
N PHE A 17 5.81 -7.76 -1.14
CA PHE A 17 6.73 -6.90 -0.42
C PHE A 17 6.31 -6.72 1.04
N VAL A 18 7.31 -6.59 1.91
CA VAL A 18 7.15 -6.30 3.33
C VAL A 18 8.21 -5.27 3.72
N ALA A 19 7.80 -4.16 4.31
CA ALA A 19 8.67 -3.11 4.80
C ALA A 19 8.29 -2.70 6.23
N GLY A 20 9.30 -2.52 7.07
CA GLY A 20 9.15 -1.91 8.39
C GLY A 20 9.51 -0.42 8.35
N ALA A 21 9.42 0.25 9.49
CA ALA A 21 9.69 1.69 9.63
C ALA A 21 11.09 2.12 9.13
N SER A 22 12.10 1.27 9.26
CA SER A 22 13.47 1.57 8.84
C SER A 22 13.77 1.22 7.36
N THR A 23 12.78 0.73 6.61
CA THR A 23 12.95 0.34 5.21
C THR A 23 12.71 1.53 4.29
N ALA A 24 13.72 1.93 3.51
CA ALA A 24 13.55 2.98 2.51
C ALA A 24 12.64 2.52 1.37
N LEU A 25 11.55 3.25 1.12
CA LEU A 25 10.57 2.95 0.07
C LEU A 25 10.85 3.68 -1.25
N VAL A 26 11.76 4.66 -1.24
CA VAL A 26 12.09 5.46 -2.43
C VAL A 26 12.69 4.57 -3.51
N GLY A 27 12.14 4.65 -4.72
CA GLY A 27 12.60 3.87 -5.88
C GLY A 27 11.97 2.48 -6.00
N GLN A 28 11.15 2.06 -5.04
CA GLN A 28 10.39 0.81 -5.14
C GLN A 28 9.17 1.01 -6.06
N SER A 29 8.98 0.09 -7.01
CA SER A 29 7.82 0.07 -7.90
C SER A 29 7.24 -1.33 -7.99
N PHE A 30 5.91 -1.43 -7.95
CA PHE A 30 5.18 -2.69 -8.04
C PHE A 30 4.12 -2.57 -9.13
N THR A 31 4.00 -3.59 -9.97
CA THR A 31 3.00 -3.68 -11.04
C THR A 31 2.13 -4.88 -10.77
N ALA A 32 0.81 -4.70 -10.74
CA ALA A 32 -0.12 -5.81 -10.66
C ALA A 32 0.05 -6.73 -11.87
N ALA A 33 0.39 -7.99 -11.62
CA ALA A 33 0.64 -9.00 -12.64
C ALA A 33 -0.44 -10.07 -12.69
N ASP A 34 -1.29 -10.16 -11.67
CA ASP A 34 -2.38 -11.13 -11.67
C ASP A 34 -3.54 -10.71 -12.61
N ALA A 35 -4.45 -11.66 -12.85
CA ALA A 35 -5.58 -11.44 -13.75
C ALA A 35 -6.58 -10.38 -13.25
N SER A 36 -6.54 -10.03 -11.97
CA SER A 36 -7.39 -8.97 -11.40
C SER A 36 -6.83 -7.57 -11.67
N GLY A 37 -5.52 -7.47 -11.98
CA GLY A 37 -4.84 -6.19 -12.19
C GLY A 37 -4.83 -5.31 -10.94
N CYS A 38 -5.00 -5.89 -9.76
CA CYS A 38 -5.10 -5.19 -8.49
C CYS A 38 -3.89 -5.45 -7.59
N LEU A 39 -3.53 -4.47 -6.77
CA LEU A 39 -2.62 -4.63 -5.64
C LEU A 39 -3.38 -4.31 -4.36
N THR A 40 -3.15 -5.10 -3.31
CA THR A 40 -3.70 -4.83 -1.98
C THR A 40 -2.60 -4.35 -1.05
N PHE A 41 -2.80 -3.18 -0.44
CA PHE A 41 -1.90 -2.59 0.53
C PHE A 41 -2.45 -2.80 1.94
N GLN A 42 -1.63 -3.36 2.84
CA GLN A 42 -1.97 -3.54 4.24
C GLN A 42 -0.94 -2.81 5.11
N TRP A 43 -1.38 -1.78 5.81
CA TRP A 43 -0.61 -1.10 6.84
C TRP A 43 -1.04 -1.60 8.21
N ILE A 44 -0.07 -2.05 9.01
CA ILE A 44 -0.29 -2.49 10.39
C ILE A 44 0.58 -1.62 11.27
N SER A 45 -0.06 -0.78 12.08
CA SER A 45 0.62 -0.01 13.12
C SER A 45 0.57 -0.77 14.45
N ASP A 46 1.60 -0.60 15.27
CA ASP A 46 1.63 -1.09 16.64
C ASP A 46 1.42 0.06 17.65
N ALA A 47 1.51 -0.23 18.95
CA ALA A 47 1.19 0.72 20.00
C ALA A 47 2.39 1.58 20.45
N SER A 48 3.54 1.47 19.77
CA SER A 48 4.81 2.05 20.22
C SER A 48 5.46 2.89 19.14
N ASP A 49 6.02 4.02 19.57
CA ASP A 49 6.72 5.00 18.73
C ASP A 49 5.85 5.53 17.57
N VAL A 50 6.26 6.66 17.00
CA VAL A 50 5.60 7.20 15.80
C VAL A 50 6.69 7.47 14.79
N ASP A 51 6.74 6.62 13.78
CA ASP A 51 7.70 6.73 12.69
C ASP A 51 7.11 7.47 11.49
N ALA A 52 7.98 7.76 10.51
CA ALA A 52 7.51 8.23 9.22
C ALA A 52 6.61 7.18 8.56
N GLY A 53 5.44 7.61 8.09
CA GLY A 53 4.51 6.76 7.35
C GLY A 53 5.01 6.38 5.95
N TRP A 54 4.10 5.87 5.13
CA TRP A 54 4.37 5.54 3.73
C TRP A 54 3.58 6.46 2.79
N SER A 55 4.11 6.65 1.58
CA SER A 55 3.44 7.35 0.48
C SER A 55 3.70 6.57 -0.80
N ALA A 56 2.68 6.43 -1.64
CA ALA A 56 2.79 5.77 -2.93
C ALA A 56 2.07 6.59 -4.00
N LEU A 57 2.68 6.66 -5.18
CA LEU A 57 2.01 7.11 -6.39
C LEU A 57 1.39 5.88 -7.07
N ILE A 58 0.07 5.85 -7.15
CA ILE A 58 -0.65 4.75 -7.79
C ILE A 58 -0.99 5.18 -9.22
N THR A 59 -0.31 4.60 -10.20
CA THR A 59 -0.63 4.78 -11.61
C THR A 59 -1.38 3.56 -12.11
N THR A 60 -2.56 3.77 -12.69
CA THR A 60 -3.24 2.73 -13.48
C THR A 60 -2.85 2.88 -14.96
N GLY A 61 -3.11 1.88 -15.80
CA GLY A 61 -2.69 1.87 -17.22
C GLY A 61 -3.33 2.98 -18.08
N PRO A 62 -3.34 2.90 -19.42
CA PRO A 62 -3.86 3.96 -20.31
C PRO A 62 -5.29 4.44 -20.02
N ASN A 63 -6.07 3.66 -19.26
CA ASN A 63 -7.40 3.99 -18.76
C ASN A 63 -7.43 4.01 -17.23
N ALA A 64 -6.41 4.59 -16.61
CA ALA A 64 -6.49 5.03 -15.24
C ALA A 64 -7.73 5.89 -15.11
N GLY A 65 -8.71 5.46 -14.33
CA GLY A 65 -9.85 6.32 -14.01
C GLY A 65 -9.36 7.64 -13.40
N SER A 66 -10.27 8.57 -13.16
CA SER A 66 -9.92 9.82 -12.50
C SER A 66 -9.27 9.57 -11.13
N ASP A 67 -8.28 10.38 -10.78
CA ASP A 67 -7.68 10.39 -9.44
C ASP A 67 -8.79 10.50 -8.38
N ALA A 68 -8.80 9.55 -7.44
CA ALA A 68 -9.73 9.56 -6.34
C ALA A 68 -8.95 9.60 -5.02
N SER A 69 -9.21 10.61 -4.20
CA SER A 69 -8.76 10.65 -2.81
C SER A 69 -9.88 10.15 -1.91
N TYR A 70 -9.62 9.12 -1.11
CA TYR A 70 -10.54 8.67 -0.07
C TYR A 70 -9.90 8.95 1.29
N SER A 71 -10.52 9.83 2.09
CA SER A 71 -10.09 10.06 3.46
C SER A 71 -10.72 9.00 4.35
N VAL A 72 -9.90 8.10 4.90
CA VAL A 72 -10.38 6.95 5.70
C VAL A 72 -10.57 7.31 7.17
N CYS A 73 -9.93 8.38 7.64
CA CYS A 73 -10.00 8.85 9.02
C CYS A 73 -10.33 10.35 9.02
N SER A 74 -11.61 10.69 8.80
CA SER A 74 -12.10 12.07 9.02
C SER A 74 -12.28 12.40 10.49
N ASP A 75 -12.42 11.37 11.33
CA ASP A 75 -12.75 11.51 12.74
C ASP A 75 -11.74 10.68 13.54
N ALA A 76 -10.60 11.29 13.87
CA ALA A 76 -9.87 10.88 15.06
C ALA A 76 -10.80 11.11 16.28
N PRO A 77 -10.81 10.23 17.30
CA PRO A 77 -11.57 10.50 18.52
C PRO A 77 -11.11 11.79 19.21
#